data_AF-A0A819DE97-F1
#
_entry.id   AF-A0A819DE97-F1
#
_cell.length_a   1.000
_cell.length_b   1.000
_cell.length_c   1.000
_cell.angle_alpha   90.00
_cell.angle_beta   90.00
_cell.angle_gamma   90.00
#
_symmetry.space_group_name_H-M   'P 1'
#
loop_
_entity.id
_entity.type
_entity.pdbx_description
1 polymer ?
#
loop_
_entity_poly.entity_id
_entity_poly.type
_entity_poly.pdbx_seq_one_letter_code
_entity_poly.pdbx_strand_id
1 'polypeptide(L)'
;MIVNMIYRLMVMISMQDYMKPKQIHVYPPGAQCASQPCQNGGRCFDLPSANTYHCACLGSYTGVNCQTKGRVCSNDICCDGALD
;
A
#
# COMPACT_ATOMS: atom_id res chain seq x y z
N MET A 1 -18.08 41.27 -27.87
CA MET A 1 -17.02 40.33 -28.31
C MET A 1 -16.00 40.10 -27.21
N ILE A 2 -15.40 41.16 -26.66
CA ILE A 2 -14.41 41.11 -25.57
C ILE A 2 -14.95 40.39 -24.31
N VAL A 3 -16.17 40.67 -23.85
CA VAL A 3 -16.77 40.02 -22.66
C VAL A 3 -16.98 38.51 -22.86
N ASN A 4 -17.38 38.09 -24.06
CA ASN A 4 -17.53 36.66 -24.40
C ASN A 4 -16.16 35.98 -24.51
N MET A 5 -15.13 36.69 -25.00
CA MET A 5 -13.74 36.19 -24.97
C MET A 5 -13.18 36.11 -23.55
N ILE A 6 -13.45 37.09 -22.68
CA ILE A 6 -13.06 37.05 -21.26
C ILE A 6 -13.76 35.90 -20.55
N TYR A 7 -15.06 35.70 -20.78
CA TYR A 7 -15.81 34.58 -20.21
C TYR A 7 -15.27 33.22 -20.71
N ARG A 8 -14.93 33.11 -22.00
CA ARG A 8 -14.27 31.92 -22.59
C ARG A 8 -12.86 31.69 -22.02
N LEU A 9 -12.08 32.76 -21.79
CA LEU A 9 -10.75 32.67 -21.18
C LEU A 9 -10.86 32.23 -19.71
N MET A 10 -11.77 32.81 -18.92
CA MET A 10 -11.97 32.43 -17.52
C MET A 10 -12.41 30.97 -17.39
N VAL A 11 -13.31 30.49 -18.27
CA VAL A 11 -13.72 29.07 -18.29
C VAL A 11 -12.57 28.14 -18.72
N MET A 12 -11.64 28.57 -19.58
CA MET A 12 -10.46 27.78 -19.93
C MET A 12 -9.43 27.72 -18.78
N ILE A 13 -9.22 28.84 -18.08
CA ILE A 13 -8.24 28.95 -16.97
C ILE A 13 -8.76 28.22 -15.71
N SER A 14 -10.07 28.16 -15.46
CA SER A 14 -10.63 27.47 -14.28
C SER A 14 -10.76 25.94 -14.41
N MET A 15 -10.67 25.38 -15.63
CA MET A 15 -10.89 23.94 -15.86
C MET A 15 -9.60 23.14 -16.05
N GLN A 16 -8.44 23.82 -16.06
CA GLN A 16 -7.13 23.17 -16.18
C GLN A 16 -6.38 23.08 -14.84
N ASP A 17 -6.77 23.86 -13.83
CA ASP A 17 -6.13 23.88 -12.51
C ASP A 17 -6.86 23.07 -11.43
N TYR A 18 -8.08 22.57 -11.69
CA TYR A 18 -8.88 21.82 -10.69
C TYR A 18 -9.02 20.31 -10.94
N MET A 19 -8.38 19.78 -11.99
CA MET A 19 -8.35 18.35 -12.30
C MET A 19 -6.95 17.90 -12.75
N LYS A 20 -5.88 18.35 -12.06
CA LYS A 20 -4.74 17.44 -11.92
C LYS A 20 -5.13 16.44 -10.84
N PRO A 21 -5.43 15.16 -11.17
CA PRO A 21 -5.29 14.16 -10.13
C PRO A 21 -3.86 14.32 -9.61
N LYS A 22 -3.69 14.31 -8.29
CA LYS A 22 -2.39 13.98 -7.72
C LYS A 22 -2.07 12.60 -8.26
N GLN A 23 -1.40 12.53 -9.40
CA GLN A 23 -0.94 11.30 -9.99
C GLN A 23 0.26 10.87 -9.15
N ILE A 24 -0.05 10.40 -7.95
CA ILE A 24 0.81 9.54 -7.16
C ILE A 24 1.19 8.42 -8.13
N HIS A 25 2.49 8.25 -8.38
CA HIS A 25 3.02 7.26 -9.32
C HIS A 25 2.24 5.95 -9.20
N VAL A 26 1.49 5.64 -10.26
CA VAL A 26 0.69 4.43 -10.37
C VAL A 26 1.65 3.28 -10.66
N TYR A 27 2.21 2.71 -9.61
CA TYR A 27 2.60 1.31 -9.69
C TYR A 27 1.30 0.48 -9.71
N PRO A 28 1.20 -0.58 -10.51
CA PRO A 28 -0.01 -1.38 -10.60
C PRO A 28 -0.39 -1.89 -9.20
N PRO A 29 -1.65 -1.70 -8.74
CA PRO A 29 -2.13 -2.36 -7.53
C PRO A 29 -2.05 -3.86 -7.79
N GLY A 30 -1.07 -4.54 -7.20
CA GLY A 30 -0.82 -5.95 -7.44
C GLY A 30 0.59 -6.31 -7.84
N ALA A 31 1.44 -5.36 -8.25
CA ALA A 31 2.74 -5.75 -8.80
C ALA A 31 3.78 -6.08 -7.71
N GLN A 32 3.61 -5.65 -6.45
CA GLN A 32 4.47 -6.08 -5.35
C GLN A 32 4.09 -7.49 -4.93
N CYS A 33 2.80 -7.77 -4.86
CA CYS A 33 2.30 -9.12 -4.59
C CYS A 33 2.42 -10.08 -5.78
N ALA A 34 2.61 -9.59 -7.01
CA ALA A 34 2.76 -10.43 -8.20
C ALA A 34 4.00 -11.33 -8.15
N SER A 35 5.08 -10.88 -7.50
CA SER A 35 6.28 -11.70 -7.28
C SER A 35 6.12 -12.75 -6.17
N GLN A 36 4.93 -12.85 -5.57
CA GLN A 36 4.62 -13.76 -4.46
C GLN A 36 5.67 -13.73 -3.33
N PRO A 37 5.95 -12.54 -2.75
CA PRO A 37 7.02 -12.39 -1.77
C PRO A 37 6.73 -13.10 -0.44
N CYS A 38 5.46 -13.27 -0.07
CA CYS A 38 5.06 -13.90 1.19
C CYS A 38 5.22 -15.42 1.13
N GLN A 39 6.04 -15.96 2.03
CA GLN A 39 6.33 -17.39 2.15
C GLN A 39 5.36 -18.08 3.12
N ASN A 40 5.47 -19.41 3.20
CA ASN A 40 4.76 -20.25 4.19
C ASN A 40 3.24 -20.05 4.23
N GLY A 41 2.65 -19.76 3.06
CA GLY A 41 1.21 -19.56 2.91
C GLY A 41 0.71 -18.16 3.31
N GLY A 42 1.59 -17.23 3.69
CA GLY A 42 1.22 -15.86 4.07
C GLY A 42 0.45 -15.14 2.95
N ARG A 43 -0.52 -14.30 3.35
CA ARG A 43 -1.36 -13.53 2.43
C ARG A 43 -0.76 -12.17 2.15
N CYS A 44 -0.56 -11.85 0.87
CA CYS A 44 0.01 -10.58 0.44
C CYS A 44 -1.05 -9.50 0.24
N PHE A 45 -0.73 -8.27 0.63
CA PHE A 45 -1.55 -7.07 0.44
C PHE A 45 -0.69 -5.95 -0.14
N ASP A 46 -1.09 -5.40 -1.29
CA ASP A 46 -0.42 -4.23 -1.86
C ASP A 46 -0.78 -2.96 -1.08
N LEU A 47 0.22 -2.10 -0.84
CA LEU A 47 0.07 -0.84 -0.12
C LEU A 47 0.23 0.33 -1.11
N PRO A 48 -0.89 0.91 -1.61
CA PRO A 48 -0.89 1.86 -2.73
C PRO A 48 -0.21 3.19 -2.41
N SER A 49 -0.07 3.54 -1.13
CA SER A 49 0.49 4.83 -0.70
C SER A 49 2.01 4.88 -0.70
N ALA A 50 2.69 3.73 -0.72
CA ALA A 50 4.14 3.64 -0.46
C ALA A 50 4.90 2.73 -1.43
N ASN A 51 4.28 2.33 -2.55
CA ASN A 51 4.90 1.41 -3.52
C ASN A 51 5.48 0.15 -2.85
N THR A 52 4.74 -0.39 -1.88
CA THR A 52 5.21 -1.48 -1.01
C THR A 52 4.09 -2.50 -0.80
N TYR A 53 4.38 -3.56 -0.06
CA TYR A 53 3.44 -4.61 0.29
C TYR A 53 3.53 -4.94 1.78
N HIS A 54 2.52 -5.67 2.25
CA HIS A 54 2.48 -6.26 3.58
C HIS A 54 2.07 -7.73 3.48
N CYS A 55 2.78 -8.59 4.21
CA CYS A 55 2.42 -10.00 4.34
C CYS A 55 1.72 -10.25 5.68
N ALA A 56 0.47 -10.71 5.64
CA ALA A 56 -0.17 -11.29 6.81
C ALA A 56 0.24 -12.76 6.92
N CYS A 57 1.05 -13.07 7.92
CA CYS A 57 1.58 -14.41 8.15
C CYS A 57 0.54 -15.33 8.78
N LEU A 58 0.57 -16.61 8.40
CA LEU A 58 -0.31 -17.64 8.94
C LEU A 58 0.33 -18.34 10.14
N GLY A 59 -0.50 -18.71 11.13
CA GLY A 59 -0.07 -19.48 12.29
C GLY A 59 1.05 -18.79 13.07
N SER A 60 2.18 -19.46 13.20
CA SER A 60 3.35 -18.94 13.91
C SER A 60 4.46 -18.51 12.96
N TYR A 61 4.19 -18.10 11.72
CA TYR A 61 5.24 -17.51 10.87
C TYR A 61 5.36 -16.00 11.11
N THR A 62 6.59 -15.48 11.04
CA THR A 62 6.92 -14.08 11.29
C THR A 62 7.98 -13.58 10.29
N GLY A 63 8.30 -12.28 10.36
CA GLY A 63 9.19 -11.59 9.43
C GLY A 63 8.44 -10.94 8.26
N VAL A 64 9.12 -10.04 7.55
CA VAL A 64 8.52 -9.21 6.47
C VAL A 64 7.84 -10.07 5.40
N ASN A 65 8.43 -11.23 5.09
CA ASN A 65 7.95 -12.16 4.07
C ASN A 65 7.43 -13.46 4.67
N CYS A 66 7.12 -13.49 5.97
CA CYS A 66 6.74 -14.71 6.68
C CYS A 66 7.77 -15.85 6.55
N GLN A 67 9.05 -15.50 6.34
CA GLN A 67 10.12 -16.48 6.12
C GLN A 67 10.58 -17.17 7.41
N THR A 68 10.29 -16.58 8.57
CA THR A 68 10.74 -17.09 9.87
C THR A 68 9.63 -17.89 10.51
N LYS A 69 9.92 -19.11 10.98
CA LYS A 69 9.02 -19.84 11.86
C LYS A 69 9.12 -19.23 13.26
N GLY A 70 8.21 -18.32 13.57
CA GLY A 70 7.93 -17.88 14.93
C GLY A 70 7.60 -19.08 15.83
N ARG A 71 7.99 -18.95 17.09
CA ARG A 71 7.70 -19.98 18.09
C ARG A 71 6.21 -19.89 18.41
N VAL A 72 5.52 -21.03 18.34
CA VAL A 72 4.19 -21.15 18.94
C VAL A 72 4.38 -20.99 20.44
N CYS A 73 3.62 -20.11 21.09
CA CYS A 73 3.51 -20.16 22.54
C CYS A 73 2.71 -21.40 22.90
N SER A 74 3.41 -22.51 23.09
CA SER A 74 2.81 -23.71 23.66
C SER A 74 3.14 -23.74 25.15
N ASN A 75 2.09 -23.58 25.97
CA ASN A 75 2.05 -23.79 27.42
C ASN A 75 2.94 -22.83 28.27
N ASP A 76 2.37 -21.67 28.64
CA ASP A 76 2.90 -20.75 29.66
C ASP A 76 4.20 -19.98 29.31
N ILE A 77 4.44 -19.71 28.03
CA ILE A 77 5.59 -18.89 27.59
C ILE A 77 5.09 -17.69 26.79
N CYS A 78 5.34 -16.48 27.29
CA CYS A 78 5.06 -15.22 26.60
C CYS A 78 5.92 -15.11 25.32
N CYS A 79 5.33 -15.28 24.14
CA CYS A 79 6.02 -15.01 22.87
C CYS A 79 5.56 -13.67 22.32
N ASP A 80 6.22 -12.64 22.82
CA ASP A 80 6.65 -11.47 22.07
C ASP A 80 7.30 -10.55 23.10
N GLY A 81 8.63 -10.65 23.26
CA GLY A 81 9.46 -9.58 23.82
C GLY A 81 9.03 -8.89 25.12
N ALA A 82 8.08 -9.42 25.89
CA ALA A 82 7.64 -8.85 27.15
C ALA A 82 8.63 -9.24 28.24
N LEU A 83 9.80 -8.59 28.22
CA LEU A 83 10.59 -8.39 29.42
C LEU A 83 10.95 -6.90 29.48
N ASP A 84 10.28 -6.23 30.43
CA ASP A 84 10.34 -4.82 30.85
C ASP A 84 9.72 -3.77 29.91
#